data_AF-A0A654A468-F1
#
_entry.id   AF-A0A654A468-F1
#
_cell.length_a   1.000
_cell.length_b   1.000
_cell.length_c   1.000
_cell.angle_alpha   90.00
_cell.angle_beta   90.00
_cell.angle_gamma   90.00
#
_symmetry.space_group_name_H-M   'P 1'
#
loop_
_entity.id
_entity.type
_entity.pdbx_description
1 polymer ?
#
loop_
_entity_poly.entity_id
_entity_poly.type
_entity_poly.pdbx_seq_one_letter_code
_entity_poly.pdbx_strand_id
1 'polypeptide(L)'
;MAGSVIIRAGTSTVDQRIIHDDRPVSWEEADRLAGRRLDRRKAWAFVEGQLCESVQWTEGCSGCTYGFEDRGGGCDECGYQGRVRNGMWVQAEIAGSERQHQ
;
A
#
# COMPACT_ATOMS: atom_id res chain seq x y z
N MET A 1 -3.17 -16.30 6.05
CA MET A 1 -3.68 -14.96 6.38
C MET A 1 -4.82 -14.66 5.42
N ALA A 2 -5.98 -14.27 5.93
CA ALA A 2 -7.07 -13.79 5.09
C ALA A 2 -6.74 -12.34 4.70
N GLY A 3 -6.88 -12.01 3.42
CA GLY A 3 -6.80 -10.63 2.95
C GLY A 3 -7.99 -9.81 3.42
N SER A 4 -8.01 -8.54 3.02
CA SER A 4 -9.08 -7.60 3.33
C SER A 4 -9.42 -6.78 2.09
N VAL A 5 -10.66 -6.29 2.02
CA VAL A 5 -11.07 -5.31 1.02
C VAL A 5 -11.68 -4.10 1.72
N ILE A 6 -11.24 -2.91 1.31
CA ILE A 6 -11.80 -1.64 1.78
C ILE A 6 -12.23 -0.75 0.60
N ILE A 7 -13.15 0.17 0.86
CA ILE A 7 -13.38 1.35 0.02
C ILE A 7 -12.93 2.57 0.82
N ARG A 8 -12.11 3.42 0.20
CA ARG A 8 -11.75 4.73 0.72
C ARG A 8 -12.71 5.78 0.17
N ALA A 9 -13.68 6.17 0.99
CA ALA A 9 -14.74 7.09 0.59
C ALA A 9 -14.29 8.57 0.56
N GLY A 10 -13.23 8.91 1.29
CA GLY A 10 -12.69 10.25 1.32
C GLY A 10 -11.42 10.37 2.16
N THR A 11 -10.73 11.49 2.00
CA THR A 11 -9.56 11.87 2.79
C THR A 11 -9.77 13.26 3.35
N SER A 12 -9.50 13.44 4.64
CA SER A 12 -9.58 14.73 5.32
C SER A 12 -8.30 14.99 6.12
N THR A 13 -7.98 16.26 6.34
CA THR A 13 -6.84 16.65 7.17
C THR A 13 -7.36 17.27 8.46
N VAL A 14 -7.00 16.67 9.60
CA VAL A 14 -7.35 17.17 10.94
C VAL A 14 -6.07 17.26 11.74
N ASP A 15 -5.75 18.44 12.28
CA ASP A 15 -4.54 18.69 13.08
C ASP A 15 -3.24 18.21 12.40
N GLN A 16 -3.07 18.53 11.11
CA GLN A 16 -1.94 18.10 10.27
C GLN A 16 -1.82 16.58 10.08
N ARG A 17 -2.84 15.81 10.44
CA ARG A 17 -2.93 14.37 10.20
C ARG A 17 -3.89 14.08 9.06
N ILE A 18 -3.48 13.16 8.19
CA ILE A 18 -4.33 12.65 7.12
C ILE A 18 -5.21 11.54 7.71
N ILE A 19 -6.53 11.71 7.63
CA ILE A 19 -7.53 10.74 8.07
C ILE A 19 -8.28 10.25 6.84
N HIS A 20 -8.29 8.93 6.65
CA HIS A 20 -9.04 8.26 5.59
C HIS A 20 -10.35 7.68 6.14
N ASP A 21 -11.45 7.89 5.43
CA ASP A 21 -12.72 7.18 5.66
C ASP A 21 -12.67 5.84 4.92
N ASP A 22 -12.00 4.87 5.54
CA ASP A 22 -11.83 3.52 5.03
C ASP A 22 -12.95 2.62 5.59
N ARG A 23 -13.75 2.02 4.70
CA ARG A 23 -14.88 1.16 5.06
C ARG A 23 -14.64 -0.26 4.57
N PRO A 24 -14.90 -1.29 5.41
CA PRO A 24 -14.75 -2.67 4.99
C PRO A 24 -15.80 -3.02 3.93
N VAL A 25 -15.41 -3.88 2.98
CA VAL A 25 -16.28 -4.36 1.91
C VAL A 25 -16.25 -5.87 1.88
N SER A 26 -17.42 -6.48 1.67
CA SER A 26 -17.53 -7.92 1.46
C SER A 26 -16.82 -8.36 0.17
N TRP A 27 -16.30 -9.57 0.14
CA TRP A 27 -15.63 -10.12 -1.05
C TRP A 27 -16.56 -10.18 -2.27
N GLU A 28 -17.83 -10.48 -2.08
CA GLU A 28 -18.84 -10.54 -3.15
C GLU A 28 -19.00 -9.18 -3.83
N GLU A 29 -19.08 -8.12 -3.02
CA GLU A 29 -19.16 -6.75 -3.51
C GLU A 29 -17.86 -6.32 -4.20
N ALA A 30 -16.73 -6.69 -3.63
CA ALA A 30 -15.42 -6.39 -4.19
C ALA A 30 -15.22 -7.05 -5.56
N ASP A 31 -15.60 -8.32 -5.70
CA ASP A 31 -15.53 -9.07 -6.96
C ASP A 31 -16.44 -8.43 -8.02
N ARG A 32 -17.62 -7.93 -7.61
CA ARG A 32 -18.56 -7.21 -8.47
C ARG A 32 -17.98 -5.87 -8.95
N LEU A 33 -17.42 -5.06 -8.06
CA LEU A 33 -16.81 -3.77 -8.38
C LEU A 33 -15.56 -3.92 -9.26
N ALA A 34 -14.76 -4.96 -9.02
CA ALA A 34 -13.57 -5.25 -9.80
C ALA A 34 -13.87 -5.89 -11.16
N GLY A 35 -15.11 -6.38 -11.38
CA GLY A 35 -15.49 -7.13 -12.58
C GLY A 35 -14.81 -8.49 -12.72
N ARG A 36 -14.17 -8.98 -11.65
CA ARG A 36 -13.45 -10.26 -11.61
C ARG A 36 -13.29 -10.75 -10.18
N ARG A 37 -13.01 -12.04 -10.02
CA ARG A 37 -12.66 -12.61 -8.71
C ARG A 37 -11.29 -12.11 -8.25
N LEU A 38 -11.24 -11.49 -7.09
CA LEU A 38 -10.01 -10.99 -6.46
C LEU A 38 -9.29 -12.11 -5.68
N ASP A 39 -7.96 -11.98 -5.56
CA ASP A 39 -7.16 -12.89 -4.72
C ASP A 39 -7.42 -12.60 -3.25
N ARG A 40 -8.07 -13.54 -2.56
CA ARG A 40 -8.48 -13.40 -1.15
C ARG A 40 -7.33 -13.43 -0.14
N ARG A 41 -6.10 -13.67 -0.60
CA ARG A 41 -4.89 -13.63 0.22
C ARG A 41 -4.27 -12.24 0.26
N LYS A 42 -4.63 -11.37 -0.69
CA LYS A 42 -4.11 -10.01 -0.82
C LYS A 42 -5.03 -9.00 -0.13
N ALA A 43 -4.45 -7.87 0.27
CA ALA A 43 -5.20 -6.71 0.70
C ALA A 43 -5.49 -5.81 -0.51
N TRP A 44 -6.77 -5.46 -0.68
CA TRP A 44 -7.28 -4.63 -1.76
C TRP A 44 -7.94 -3.37 -1.20
N ALA A 45 -7.89 -2.30 -1.98
CA ALA A 45 -8.62 -1.07 -1.69
C ALA A 45 -9.23 -0.51 -2.97
N PHE A 46 -10.44 0.05 -2.87
CA PHE A 46 -10.97 0.94 -3.89
C PHE A 46 -10.72 2.38 -3.44
N VAL A 47 -9.75 3.04 -4.07
CA VAL A 47 -9.38 4.42 -3.78
C VAL A 47 -9.81 5.28 -4.94
N GLU A 48 -10.70 6.26 -4.71
CA GLU A 48 -11.24 7.13 -5.76
C GLU A 48 -11.86 6.34 -6.94
N GLY A 49 -12.47 5.20 -6.63
CA GLY A 49 -13.07 4.29 -7.61
C GLY A 49 -12.08 3.39 -8.37
N GLN A 50 -10.77 3.52 -8.12
CA GLN A 50 -9.75 2.67 -8.72
C GLN A 50 -9.40 1.48 -7.82
N LEU A 51 -9.25 0.30 -8.42
CA LEU A 51 -8.79 -0.89 -7.70
C LEU A 51 -7.28 -0.80 -7.45
N CYS A 52 -6.90 -0.85 -6.18
CA CYS A 52 -5.52 -0.84 -5.74
C CYS A 52 -5.19 -2.10 -4.93
N GLU A 53 -3.95 -2.57 -5.03
CA GLU A 53 -3.40 -3.60 -4.15
C GLU A 53 -2.42 -3.00 -3.14
N SER A 54 -2.35 -3.59 -1.95
CA SER A 54 -1.33 -3.22 -0.97
C SER A 54 -0.01 -3.85 -1.35
N VAL A 55 1.00 -3.02 -1.60
CA VAL A 55 2.40 -3.44 -1.75
C VAL A 55 3.15 -3.04 -0.51
N GLN A 56 3.99 -3.95 -0.01
CA GLN A 56 4.85 -3.74 1.13
C GLN A 56 6.29 -4.07 0.75
N TRP A 57 7.23 -3.24 1.18
CA TRP A 57 8.65 -3.45 0.95
C TRP A 57 9.44 -3.03 2.19
N THR A 58 10.69 -3.48 2.25
CA THR A 58 11.64 -3.05 3.28
C THR A 58 12.64 -2.13 2.62
N GLU A 59 12.83 -0.95 3.21
CA GLU A 59 13.76 0.06 2.74
C GLU A 59 14.83 0.30 3.81
N GLY A 60 16.07 0.50 3.37
CA GLY A 60 17.16 0.93 4.24
C GLY A 60 16.96 2.38 4.61
N CYS A 61 17.19 2.74 5.88
CA CYS A 61 17.22 4.13 6.27
C CYS A 61 18.32 4.84 5.49
N SER A 62 17.97 5.91 4.76
CA SER A 62 18.91 6.70 3.98
C SER A 62 20.13 7.14 4.79
N GLY A 63 19.97 7.52 6.07
CA GLY A 63 21.08 7.89 6.95
C GLY A 63 21.97 6.72 7.40
N CYS A 64 21.50 5.48 7.29
CA CYS A 64 22.23 4.27 7.70
C CYS A 64 22.87 3.53 6.52
N THR A 65 22.27 3.62 5.34
CA THR A 65 22.69 2.87 4.15
C THR A 65 23.37 3.77 3.09
N TYR A 66 23.64 5.05 3.39
CA TYR A 66 24.45 5.90 2.51
C TYR A 66 25.93 5.54 2.63
N GLY A 67 26.51 5.01 1.55
CA GLY A 67 27.89 4.50 1.51
C GLY A 67 27.93 2.98 1.61
N PHE A 68 28.96 2.36 1.04
CA PHE A 68 29.13 0.90 0.90
C PHE A 68 29.20 0.10 2.22
N GLU A 69 28.91 0.72 3.37
CA GLU A 69 28.99 0.11 4.68
C GLU A 69 27.63 0.21 5.37
N ASP A 70 26.90 -0.92 5.38
CA ASP A 70 25.67 -1.08 6.13
C ASP A 70 26.03 -1.05 7.63
N ARG A 71 25.80 0.08 8.31
CA ARG A 71 26.22 0.27 9.71
C ARG A 71 25.42 -0.59 10.70
N GLY A 72 24.33 -1.23 10.26
CA GLY A 72 23.54 -2.22 11.01
C GLY A 72 22.82 -1.72 12.28
N GLY A 73 23.27 -0.62 12.89
CA GLY A 73 22.82 -0.13 14.20
C GLY A 73 21.71 0.92 14.18
N GLY A 74 21.23 1.33 13.00
CA GLY A 74 20.21 2.38 12.88
C GLY A 74 20.69 3.79 13.31
N CYS A 75 19.91 4.81 12.97
CA CYS A 75 20.11 6.20 13.37
C CYS A 75 18.83 6.78 13.96
N ASP A 76 18.89 7.99 14.49
CA ASP A 76 17.76 8.73 15.05
C ASP A 76 16.61 8.92 14.04
N GLU A 77 16.91 9.15 12.75
CA GLU A 77 15.90 9.33 11.70
C GLU A 77 14.99 8.10 11.51
N CYS A 78 15.52 6.88 11.74
CA CYS A 78 14.75 5.64 11.65
C CYS A 78 14.39 5.05 13.02
N GLY A 79 14.57 5.81 14.10
CA GLY A 79 14.34 5.30 15.47
C GLY A 79 15.23 4.10 15.80
N TYR A 80 16.46 4.10 15.30
CA TYR A 80 17.49 3.08 15.50
C TYR A 80 17.16 1.68 14.91
N GLN A 81 16.29 1.62 13.91
CA GLN A 81 15.91 0.34 13.26
C GLN A 81 16.85 -0.05 12.11
N GLY A 82 17.49 0.92 11.44
CA GLY A 82 18.36 0.73 10.27
C GLY A 82 17.62 0.35 8.98
N ARG A 83 16.54 -0.44 9.09
CA ARG A 83 15.60 -0.78 8.02
C ARG A 83 14.17 -0.58 8.49
N VAL A 84 13.33 -0.04 7.61
CA VAL A 84 11.91 0.22 7.88
C VAL A 84 11.03 -0.54 6.90
N ARG A 85 9.87 -1.02 7.38
CA ARG A 85 8.86 -1.65 6.53
C ARG A 85 7.88 -0.58 6.08
N ASN A 86 7.85 -0.35 4.77
CA ASN A 86 6.95 0.58 4.13
C ASN A 86 5.81 -0.17 3.44
N GLY A 87 4.73 0.55 3.15
CA GLY A 87 3.65 0.03 2.33
C GLY A 87 2.84 1.14 1.70
N MET A 88 2.29 0.86 0.51
CA MET A 88 1.43 1.79 -0.21
C MET A 88 0.36 1.04 -0.99
N TRP A 89 -0.73 1.75 -1.29
CA TRP A 89 -1.72 1.30 -2.26
C TRP A 89 -1.21 1.65 -3.66
N VAL A 90 -0.99 0.63 -4.48
CA VAL A 90 -0.66 0.83 -5.90
C VAL A 90 -1.84 0.40 -6.75
N GLN A 91 -2.04 1.09 -7.86
CA GLN A 91 -3.07 0.68 -8.81
C GLN A 91 -2.80 -0.77 -9.23
N ALA A 92 -3.80 -1.62 -9.09
CA ALA A 92 -3.69 -3.00 -9.51
C ALA A 92 -3.63 -3.02 -11.04
N GLU A 93 -2.62 -3.69 -11.61
CA GLU A 93 -2.63 -3.97 -13.05
C GLU A 93 -3.95 -4.69 -13.38
N ILE A 94 -4.78 -4.01 -14.16
CA ILE A 94 -5.94 -4.64 -14.79
C ILE A 94 -5.31 -5.64 -15.75
N ALA A 95 -5.56 -6.94 -15.53
CA ALA A 95 -5.13 -7.97 -16.46
C ALA A 95 -5.75 -7.66 -17.84
N GLY A 96 -5.02 -6.94 -18.68
CA GLY A 96 -5.52 -6.39 -19.95
C GLY A 96 -4.94 -5.05 -20.40
N SER A 97 -4.26 -4.25 -19.55
CA SER A 97 -3.58 -3.03 -20.02
C SER A 97 -2.12 -3.31 -20.34
N GLU A 98 -1.82 -3.51 -21.63
CA GLU A 98 -0.47 -3.50 -22.16
C GLU A 98 0.26 -2.25 -21.69
N ARG A 99 1.48 -2.45 -21.16
CA ARG A 99 2.41 -1.37 -20.84
C ARG A 99 2.74 -0.60 -22.11
N GLN A 100 2.05 0.52 -22.35
CA GLN A 100 2.58 1.57 -23.21
C GLN A 100 3.51 2.44 -22.37
N HIS A 101 4.73 1.96 -22.15
CA HIS A 101 5.86 2.86 -21.89
C HIS A 101 6.45 3.21 -23.26
N GLN A 102 6.24 4.46 -23.68
CA GLN A 102 7.08 5.13 -24.67
C GLN A 102 8.44 5.45 -24.06
#